data_AF-A0A969CM76-F1
#
_entry.id   AF-A0A969CM76-F1
#
_cell.length_a   1.000
_cell.length_b   1.000
_cell.length_c   1.000
_cell.angle_alpha   90.00
_cell.angle_beta   90.00
_cell.angle_gamma   90.00
#
_symmetry.space_group_name_H-M   'P 1'
#
loop_
_entity.id
_entity.type
_entity.pdbx_description
1 polymer ?
#
loop_
_entity_poly.entity_id
_entity_poly.type
_entity_poly.pdbx_seq_one_letter_code
_entity_poly.pdbx_strand_id
1 'polypeptide(L)'
;MTLATTKFDYAIRDQKGKVVFYVLLWKRKRITLGVFDDYWRNVHGPVCARLSSLHQYWQFHLNHNDGGLWPTIEGIEYNSLPEDQFDGIAELTFASEADRQTWFKASAILMNDEHNIFSKAIGYNTSSGNSKTYIDRIATGDPNGNLGTLKFHIMVKKADASSVEAFREYMTNSFAAAVVQSDSVLKFRLHLFEEVDNSRPDAAEVVHYEPPEKQYQAAFEIAFQNYLEMEKFFDSEEYAAAVEDQAKYVKQISSFPERTANTFVYDSKITLAGQRSSKVAELITEVGATNQLQEDIVSLMNGQVSLLNGNGKQKNGKSSSSFPEAKVFDITTKKERIMLEKFPGTASDLVLRLFARGESADSEGFCEFFTDTPVYQFGNFEICFDKAAIKRSADNFNSQVLAVYHEIKTMWEVGDVVFVEMDVYYWRKDGSIVALPCCDIFRVEGDKFLELRILWTSIPYLTQKSLFQIHLR
;
A
#
# COMPACT_ATOMS: atom_id res chain seq x y z
N MET A 1 27.11 18.94 -27.64
CA MET A 1 26.66 17.56 -27.91
C MET A 1 26.05 17.04 -26.61
N THR A 2 24.75 17.22 -26.45
CA THR A 2 23.99 16.62 -25.36
C THR A 2 24.00 15.12 -25.63
N LEU A 3 24.59 14.32 -24.74
CA LEU A 3 24.52 12.87 -24.81
C LEU A 3 23.03 12.50 -24.74
N ALA A 4 22.47 12.06 -25.86
CA ALA A 4 21.14 11.46 -25.88
C ALA A 4 21.19 10.25 -24.96
N THR A 5 20.64 10.39 -23.75
CA THR A 5 20.51 9.30 -22.81
C THR A 5 19.52 8.34 -23.45
N THR A 6 19.97 7.15 -23.85
CA THR A 6 19.13 6.14 -24.47
C THR A 6 18.00 5.81 -23.50
N LYS A 7 16.76 6.24 -23.80
CA LYS A 7 15.59 5.86 -23.01
C LYS A 7 15.31 4.38 -23.31
N PHE A 8 15.61 3.50 -22.36
CA PHE A 8 15.31 2.08 -22.50
C PHE A 8 13.80 1.86 -22.45
N ASP A 9 13.31 1.03 -23.36
CA ASP A 9 11.93 0.56 -23.37
C ASP A 9 11.88 -0.91 -22.96
N TYR A 10 11.28 -1.16 -21.81
CA TYR A 10 11.11 -2.46 -21.18
C TYR A 10 9.78 -3.13 -21.54
N ALA A 11 8.94 -2.54 -22.40
CA ALA A 11 7.62 -3.07 -22.74
C ALA A 11 7.64 -4.53 -23.24
N ILE A 12 8.76 -4.97 -23.83
CA ILE A 12 8.94 -6.35 -24.29
C ILE A 12 8.80 -7.40 -23.18
N ARG A 13 9.04 -7.03 -21.90
CA ARG A 13 8.95 -7.94 -20.75
C ARG A 13 7.54 -8.51 -20.54
N ASP A 14 6.52 -7.78 -20.94
CA ASP A 14 5.11 -8.17 -20.74
C ASP A 14 4.55 -9.01 -21.89
N GLN A 15 5.27 -9.15 -23.02
CA GLN A 15 4.74 -9.77 -24.25
C GLN A 15 4.42 -11.26 -24.13
N LYS A 16 4.98 -11.96 -23.14
CA LYS A 16 4.66 -13.37 -22.87
C LYS A 16 3.26 -13.53 -22.28
N GLY A 17 2.77 -12.53 -21.56
CA GLY A 17 1.39 -12.44 -21.13
C GLY A 17 0.48 -12.25 -22.34
N LYS A 18 -0.46 -13.18 -22.56
CA LYS A 18 -1.35 -13.15 -23.72
C LYS A 18 -2.77 -12.72 -23.37
N VAL A 19 -3.26 -13.14 -22.20
CA VAL A 19 -4.61 -12.82 -21.75
C VAL A 19 -4.58 -12.35 -20.31
N VAL A 20 -5.51 -11.45 -19.98
CA VAL A 20 -5.62 -10.81 -18.66
C VAL A 20 -6.99 -11.10 -18.06
N PHE A 21 -6.99 -11.27 -16.74
CA PHE A 21 -8.15 -11.15 -15.89
C PHE A 21 -7.93 -9.94 -14.97
N TYR A 22 -8.72 -8.90 -15.17
CA TYR A 22 -8.57 -7.58 -14.57
C TYR A 22 -9.75 -7.32 -13.63
N VAL A 23 -9.50 -7.23 -12.33
CA VAL A 23 -10.57 -7.22 -11.32
C VAL A 23 -10.57 -5.91 -10.56
N LEU A 24 -11.67 -5.18 -10.65
CA LEU A 24 -11.92 -3.98 -9.85
C LEU A 24 -12.45 -4.40 -8.48
N LEU A 25 -11.90 -3.84 -7.40
CA LEU A 25 -12.13 -4.30 -6.04
C LEU A 25 -12.59 -3.15 -5.13
N TRP A 26 -13.75 -3.35 -4.50
CA TRP A 26 -14.30 -2.43 -3.51
C TRP A 26 -14.06 -2.97 -2.11
N LYS A 27 -13.48 -2.13 -1.26
CA LYS A 27 -13.27 -2.41 0.14
C LYS A 27 -14.58 -2.66 0.88
N ARG A 28 -14.60 -3.67 1.74
CA ARG A 28 -15.72 -3.93 2.63
C ARG A 28 -15.98 -2.73 3.55
N LYS A 29 -17.24 -2.32 3.67
CA LYS A 29 -17.63 -1.09 4.39
C LYS A 29 -17.18 -1.04 5.85
N ARG A 30 -17.08 -2.20 6.52
CA ARG A 30 -16.75 -2.31 7.95
C ARG A 30 -15.26 -2.21 8.30
N ILE A 31 -14.37 -2.19 7.31
CA ILE A 31 -12.91 -2.14 7.53
C ILE A 31 -12.33 -0.80 7.05
N THR A 32 -11.24 -0.36 7.69
CA THR A 32 -10.50 0.84 7.26
C THR A 32 -9.73 0.56 5.98
N LEU A 33 -9.32 1.61 5.26
CA LEU A 33 -8.49 1.47 4.07
C LEU A 33 -7.14 0.80 4.37
N GLY A 34 -6.52 1.13 5.51
CA GLY A 34 -5.28 0.47 5.94
C GLY A 34 -5.45 -1.04 6.16
N VAL A 35 -6.54 -1.47 6.81
CA VAL A 35 -6.82 -2.90 6.99
C VAL A 35 -7.07 -3.59 5.65
N PHE A 36 -7.75 -2.94 4.71
CA PHE A 36 -7.90 -3.44 3.34
C PHE A 36 -6.56 -3.59 2.65
N ASP A 37 -5.74 -2.55 2.63
CA ASP A 37 -4.44 -2.56 1.98
C ASP A 37 -3.53 -3.64 2.58
N ASP A 38 -3.50 -3.77 3.91
CA ASP A 38 -2.69 -4.74 4.64
C ASP A 38 -3.17 -6.18 4.45
N TYR A 39 -4.48 -6.44 4.61
CA TYR A 39 -5.03 -7.78 4.47
C TYR A 39 -4.87 -8.28 3.03
N TRP A 40 -5.10 -7.41 2.04
CA TRP A 40 -4.98 -7.82 0.64
C TRP A 40 -3.54 -8.19 0.28
N ARG A 41 -2.58 -7.33 0.61
CA ARG A 41 -1.19 -7.54 0.20
C ARG A 41 -0.44 -8.56 1.07
N ASN A 42 -0.93 -8.84 2.27
CA ASN A 42 -0.24 -9.74 3.20
C ASN A 42 -0.91 -11.08 3.45
N VAL A 43 -2.23 -11.19 3.25
CA VAL A 43 -2.99 -12.42 3.51
C VAL A 43 -3.55 -12.98 2.21
N HIS A 44 -4.42 -12.23 1.53
CA HIS A 44 -5.12 -12.72 0.35
C HIS A 44 -4.19 -12.92 -0.87
N GLY A 45 -3.33 -11.94 -1.15
CA GLY A 45 -2.40 -11.94 -2.28
C GLY A 45 -1.49 -13.18 -2.33
N PRO A 46 -0.79 -13.52 -1.23
CA PRO A 46 0.03 -14.73 -1.18
C PRO A 46 -0.75 -16.03 -1.44
N VAL A 47 -2.02 -16.12 -1.04
CA VAL A 47 -2.85 -17.29 -1.35
C VAL A 47 -3.11 -17.38 -2.86
N CYS A 48 -3.49 -16.26 -3.48
CA CYS A 48 -3.70 -16.17 -4.93
C CYS A 48 -2.43 -16.52 -5.73
N ALA A 49 -1.26 -16.06 -5.27
CA ALA A 49 0.04 -16.30 -5.91
C ALA A 49 0.47 -17.78 -5.96
N ARG A 50 -0.11 -18.62 -5.10
CA ARG A 50 0.17 -20.08 -5.03
C ARG A 50 -0.67 -20.88 -6.02
N LEU A 51 -1.69 -20.28 -6.63
CA LEU A 51 -2.47 -20.94 -7.67
C LEU A 51 -1.62 -21.07 -8.93
N SER A 52 -1.71 -22.23 -9.59
CA SER A 52 -0.92 -22.52 -10.79
C SER A 52 -1.31 -21.63 -11.97
N SER A 53 -0.45 -21.61 -12.99
CA SER A 53 -0.71 -21.01 -14.31
C SER A 53 -0.64 -19.47 -14.41
N LEU A 54 -0.42 -18.75 -13.30
CA LEU A 54 -0.17 -17.31 -13.35
C LEU A 54 1.17 -17.00 -14.02
N HIS A 55 1.17 -16.05 -14.96
CA HIS A 55 2.39 -15.48 -15.54
C HIS A 55 2.80 -14.19 -14.81
N GLN A 56 1.85 -13.30 -14.55
CA GLN A 56 2.04 -12.11 -13.72
C GLN A 56 0.83 -11.94 -12.79
N TYR A 57 1.06 -11.45 -11.58
CA TYR A 57 0.00 -11.02 -10.67
C TYR A 57 0.41 -9.74 -9.96
N TRP A 58 -0.28 -8.65 -10.31
CA TRP A 58 -0.15 -7.34 -9.68
C TRP A 58 -1.39 -6.99 -8.86
N GLN A 59 -1.17 -6.38 -7.70
CA GLN A 59 -2.18 -5.65 -6.95
C GLN A 59 -1.87 -4.16 -7.04
N PHE A 60 -2.79 -3.39 -7.59
CA PHE A 60 -2.71 -1.93 -7.59
C PHE A 60 -3.66 -1.40 -6.52
N HIS A 61 -3.13 -0.62 -5.58
CA HIS A 61 -3.90 0.04 -4.53
C HIS A 61 -4.15 1.48 -4.96
N LEU A 62 -5.42 1.91 -5.00
CA LEU A 62 -5.82 3.11 -5.73
C LEU A 62 -6.55 4.12 -4.85
N ASN A 63 -6.21 5.39 -5.02
CA ASN A 63 -7.05 6.49 -4.52
C ASN A 63 -8.30 6.61 -5.39
N HIS A 64 -9.35 7.15 -4.79
CA HIS A 64 -10.59 7.47 -5.50
C HIS A 64 -10.36 8.61 -6.50
N ASN A 65 -11.23 8.66 -7.51
CA ASN A 65 -11.26 9.71 -8.51
C ASN A 65 -11.91 10.98 -7.93
N ASP A 66 -11.09 11.91 -7.44
CA ASP A 66 -11.57 13.20 -6.93
C ASP A 66 -11.91 14.21 -8.05
N GLY A 67 -11.69 13.85 -9.31
CA GLY A 67 -11.82 14.74 -10.46
C GLY A 67 -10.67 15.74 -10.60
N GLY A 68 -10.66 16.50 -11.71
CA GLY A 68 -9.69 17.59 -11.94
C GLY A 68 -8.26 17.16 -12.31
N LEU A 69 -7.96 15.86 -12.34
CA LEU A 69 -6.65 15.32 -12.74
C LEU A 69 -6.49 15.15 -14.25
N TRP A 70 -7.58 14.96 -14.97
CA TRP A 70 -7.58 14.73 -16.42
C TRP A 70 -8.21 15.92 -17.14
N PRO A 71 -7.66 16.39 -18.27
CA PRO A 71 -8.29 17.41 -19.08
C PRO A 71 -9.69 16.98 -19.51
N THR A 72 -10.67 17.87 -19.32
CA THR A 72 -12.06 17.62 -19.68
C THR A 72 -12.28 17.87 -21.17
N ILE A 73 -12.91 16.92 -21.84
CA ILE A 73 -13.29 17.02 -23.25
C ILE A 73 -14.81 17.11 -23.34
N GLU A 74 -15.29 18.05 -24.15
CA GLU A 74 -16.74 18.23 -24.38
C GLU A 74 -17.35 16.94 -24.94
N GLY A 75 -18.46 16.49 -24.33
CA GLY A 75 -19.15 15.26 -24.69
C GLY A 75 -18.68 14.00 -23.96
N ILE A 76 -17.68 14.10 -23.07
CA ILE A 76 -17.21 12.99 -22.22
C ILE A 76 -17.59 13.24 -20.75
N GLU A 77 -18.09 12.20 -20.09
CA GLU A 77 -18.41 12.20 -18.67
C GLU A 77 -17.18 11.86 -17.82
N TYR A 78 -17.00 12.57 -16.70
CA TYR A 78 -15.91 12.37 -15.74
C TYR A 78 -16.49 12.24 -14.32
N ASN A 79 -17.36 11.26 -14.11
CA ASN A 79 -18.07 11.16 -12.83
C ASN A 79 -17.14 10.73 -11.68
N SER A 80 -17.40 11.29 -10.49
CA SER A 80 -16.72 10.99 -9.22
C SER A 80 -17.71 10.44 -8.20
N LEU A 81 -18.75 9.74 -8.67
CA LEU A 81 -19.82 9.22 -7.82
C LEU A 81 -19.25 8.22 -6.80
N PRO A 82 -19.58 8.34 -5.49
CA PRO A 82 -19.04 7.49 -4.44
C PRO A 82 -19.28 5.98 -4.67
N GLU A 83 -20.41 5.60 -5.27
CA GLU A 83 -20.76 4.21 -5.56
C GLU A 83 -19.94 3.58 -6.70
N ASP A 84 -19.31 4.40 -7.53
CA ASP A 84 -18.48 3.97 -8.66
C ASP A 84 -16.98 3.99 -8.31
N GLN A 85 -16.62 4.45 -7.10
CA GLN A 85 -15.23 4.45 -6.61
C GLN A 85 -14.83 3.08 -6.07
N PHE A 86 -13.71 2.55 -6.54
CA PHE A 86 -13.09 1.31 -6.06
C PHE A 86 -11.69 1.56 -5.50
N ASP A 87 -11.22 0.65 -4.66
CA ASP A 87 -10.03 0.84 -3.82
C ASP A 87 -8.78 0.12 -4.36
N GLY A 88 -8.97 -0.79 -5.30
CA GLY A 88 -7.86 -1.53 -5.89
C GLY A 88 -8.20 -2.31 -7.15
N ILE A 89 -7.15 -2.77 -7.82
CA ILE A 89 -7.22 -3.60 -9.02
C ILE A 89 -6.31 -4.82 -8.88
N ALA A 90 -6.87 -6.02 -9.01
CA ALA A 90 -6.09 -7.23 -9.23
C ALA A 90 -5.89 -7.46 -10.73
N GLU A 91 -4.65 -7.41 -11.20
CA GLU A 91 -4.33 -7.75 -12.58
C GLU A 91 -3.59 -9.10 -12.62
N LEU A 92 -4.25 -10.10 -13.20
CA LEU A 92 -3.70 -11.43 -13.38
C LEU A 92 -3.49 -11.69 -14.86
N THR A 93 -2.26 -11.97 -15.25
CA THR A 93 -1.88 -12.23 -16.64
C THR A 93 -1.49 -13.70 -16.81
N PHE A 94 -1.87 -14.29 -17.94
CA PHE A 94 -1.64 -15.70 -18.28
C PHE A 94 -0.96 -15.83 -19.64
N ALA A 95 -0.16 -16.87 -19.82
CA ALA A 95 0.49 -17.17 -21.09
C ALA A 95 -0.49 -17.68 -22.16
N SER A 96 -1.65 -18.19 -21.75
CA SER A 96 -2.71 -18.69 -22.63
C SER A 96 -4.10 -18.61 -21.99
N GLU A 97 -5.14 -18.75 -22.80
CA GLU A 97 -6.52 -18.89 -22.30
C GLU A 97 -6.72 -20.19 -21.50
N ALA A 98 -6.04 -21.28 -21.89
CA ALA A 98 -6.09 -22.55 -21.17
C ALA A 98 -5.50 -22.43 -19.75
N ASP A 99 -4.43 -21.65 -19.60
CA ASP A 99 -3.85 -21.30 -18.29
C ASP A 99 -4.84 -20.51 -17.43
N ARG A 100 -5.50 -19.51 -18.00
CA ARG A 100 -6.56 -18.75 -17.31
C ARG A 100 -7.71 -19.65 -16.86
N GLN A 101 -8.16 -20.57 -17.71
CA GLN A 101 -9.24 -21.51 -17.35
C GLN A 101 -8.81 -22.51 -16.27
N THR A 102 -7.54 -22.94 -16.28
CA THR A 102 -6.98 -23.78 -15.20
C THR A 102 -6.99 -23.01 -13.88
N TRP A 103 -6.60 -21.74 -13.91
CA TRP A 103 -6.63 -20.87 -12.74
C TRP A 103 -8.06 -20.64 -12.21
N PHE A 104 -9.05 -20.34 -13.08
CA PHE A 104 -10.45 -20.16 -12.65
C PHE A 104 -11.04 -21.40 -11.96
N LYS A 105 -10.65 -22.61 -12.39
CA LYS A 105 -11.07 -23.84 -11.70
C LYS A 105 -10.48 -23.97 -10.30
N ALA A 106 -9.28 -23.43 -10.09
CA ALA A 106 -8.59 -23.46 -8.80
C ALA A 106 -8.95 -22.29 -7.88
N SER A 107 -9.43 -21.17 -8.44
CA SER A 107 -9.67 -19.92 -7.70
C SER A 107 -10.85 -19.97 -6.74
N ALA A 108 -11.65 -21.04 -6.72
CA ALA A 108 -12.78 -21.21 -5.79
C ALA A 108 -12.35 -21.07 -4.32
N ILE A 109 -11.11 -21.43 -3.98
CA ILE A 109 -10.58 -21.25 -2.61
C ILE A 109 -10.49 -19.76 -2.21
N LEU A 110 -10.26 -18.86 -3.16
CA LEU A 110 -10.14 -17.43 -2.91
C LEU A 110 -11.49 -16.80 -2.58
N MET A 111 -12.59 -17.29 -3.16
CA MET A 111 -13.93 -16.73 -2.95
C MET A 111 -14.36 -16.79 -1.47
N ASN A 112 -13.90 -17.83 -0.75
CA ASN A 112 -14.14 -17.93 0.69
C ASN A 112 -13.39 -16.86 1.50
N ASP A 113 -12.31 -16.30 1.00
CA ASP A 113 -11.56 -15.23 1.66
C ASP A 113 -12.00 -13.84 1.19
N GLU A 114 -12.49 -13.70 -0.04
CA GLU A 114 -12.95 -12.41 -0.60
C GLU A 114 -13.94 -11.69 0.31
N HIS A 115 -14.88 -12.40 0.94
CA HIS A 115 -15.86 -11.79 1.84
C HIS A 115 -15.24 -11.09 3.05
N ASN A 116 -14.02 -11.46 3.47
CA ASN A 116 -13.36 -10.81 4.59
C ASN A 116 -12.99 -9.36 4.27
N ILE A 117 -12.72 -9.07 2.99
CA ILE A 117 -12.05 -7.84 2.56
C ILE A 117 -12.82 -7.03 1.50
N PHE A 118 -13.59 -7.68 0.62
CA PHE A 118 -14.30 -7.03 -0.47
C PHE A 118 -15.80 -6.94 -0.19
N SER A 119 -16.45 -5.87 -0.68
CA SER A 119 -17.91 -5.83 -0.85
C SER A 119 -18.36 -6.07 -2.29
N LYS A 120 -17.45 -5.85 -3.25
CA LYS A 120 -17.71 -6.03 -4.69
C LYS A 120 -16.40 -6.32 -5.40
N ALA A 121 -16.44 -7.24 -6.36
CA ALA A 121 -15.29 -7.66 -7.15
C ALA A 121 -15.74 -7.91 -8.59
N ILE A 122 -15.46 -6.98 -9.51
CA ILE A 122 -15.92 -7.07 -10.90
C ILE A 122 -14.75 -7.44 -11.80
N GLY A 123 -14.85 -8.60 -12.44
CA GLY A 123 -13.80 -9.17 -13.28
C GLY A 123 -14.03 -8.95 -14.77
N TYR A 124 -13.03 -8.37 -15.44
CA TYR A 124 -12.97 -8.19 -16.87
C TYR A 124 -11.93 -9.12 -17.49
N ASN A 125 -12.27 -9.74 -18.62
CA ASN A 125 -11.37 -10.60 -19.36
C ASN A 125 -10.87 -9.89 -20.61
N THR A 126 -9.65 -10.19 -21.05
CA THR A 126 -9.18 -9.85 -22.40
C THR A 126 -8.97 -11.12 -23.23
N SER A 127 -9.19 -11.02 -24.54
CA SER A 127 -8.67 -12.01 -25.50
C SER A 127 -7.20 -11.77 -25.81
N SER A 128 -6.58 -12.73 -26.51
CA SER A 128 -5.20 -12.59 -26.97
C SER A 128 -5.02 -11.35 -27.86
N GLY A 129 -4.03 -10.52 -27.53
CA GLY A 129 -3.73 -9.28 -28.27
C GLY A 129 -4.49 -8.04 -27.79
N ASN A 130 -5.51 -8.21 -26.95
CA ASN A 130 -6.31 -7.10 -26.41
C ASN A 130 -5.72 -6.46 -25.15
N SER A 131 -4.62 -7.00 -24.62
CA SER A 131 -3.81 -6.38 -23.57
C SER A 131 -2.40 -6.16 -24.08
N LYS A 132 -1.90 -4.92 -24.03
CA LYS A 132 -0.58 -4.57 -24.56
C LYS A 132 0.07 -3.43 -23.79
N THR A 133 1.29 -3.65 -23.31
CA THR A 133 2.22 -2.58 -22.92
C THR A 133 2.86 -2.04 -24.20
N TYR A 134 2.61 -0.77 -24.51
CA TYR A 134 3.16 -0.12 -25.71
C TYR A 134 4.53 0.50 -25.45
N ILE A 135 4.71 1.07 -24.27
CA ILE A 135 5.95 1.66 -23.82
C ILE A 135 6.08 1.47 -22.32
N ASP A 136 7.30 1.18 -21.86
CA ASP A 136 7.61 1.10 -20.43
C ASP A 136 9.05 1.52 -20.16
N ARG A 137 9.23 2.72 -19.66
CA ARG A 137 10.53 3.32 -19.29
C ARG A 137 10.83 3.11 -17.80
N ILE A 138 10.01 2.33 -17.08
CA ILE A 138 10.19 2.03 -15.65
C ILE A 138 11.01 0.75 -15.50
N ALA A 139 12.24 0.89 -15.00
CA ALA A 139 13.19 -0.21 -14.89
C ALA A 139 12.65 -1.40 -14.08
N THR A 140 12.01 -1.14 -12.94
CA THR A 140 11.45 -2.19 -12.06
C THR A 140 10.12 -2.70 -12.63
N GLY A 141 10.03 -4.00 -12.91
CA GLY A 141 8.82 -4.64 -13.47
C GLY A 141 7.95 -5.36 -12.45
N ASP A 142 8.50 -5.63 -11.28
CA ASP A 142 7.89 -6.36 -10.18
C ASP A 142 7.90 -5.52 -8.88
N PRO A 143 7.27 -4.33 -8.86
CA PRO A 143 7.23 -3.49 -7.67
C PRO A 143 6.64 -4.22 -6.46
N ASN A 144 7.15 -3.86 -5.28
CA ASN A 144 6.57 -4.20 -3.98
C ASN A 144 6.54 -2.91 -3.13
N GLY A 145 5.59 -2.03 -3.46
CA GLY A 145 5.43 -0.72 -2.84
C GLY A 145 5.38 0.42 -3.87
N ASN A 146 5.74 1.63 -3.41
CA ASN A 146 5.75 2.84 -4.23
C ASN A 146 7.09 3.01 -4.97
N LEU A 147 7.06 3.30 -6.28
CA LEU A 147 8.26 3.50 -7.11
C LEU A 147 8.66 4.97 -7.31
N GLY A 148 7.99 5.92 -6.66
CA GLY A 148 8.24 7.35 -6.81
C GLY A 148 7.86 7.90 -8.20
N THR A 149 6.96 7.23 -8.91
CA THR A 149 6.43 7.67 -10.22
C THR A 149 4.93 7.92 -10.09
N LEU A 150 4.41 8.89 -10.85
CA LEU A 150 2.98 9.11 -10.92
C LEU A 150 2.38 8.10 -11.87
N LYS A 151 1.37 7.36 -11.39
CA LYS A 151 0.68 6.35 -12.17
C LYS A 151 -0.81 6.48 -11.97
N PHE A 152 -1.55 6.29 -13.06
CA PHE A 152 -3.00 6.33 -13.07
C PHE A 152 -3.53 5.11 -13.81
N HIS A 153 -4.60 4.54 -13.26
CA HIS A 153 -5.40 3.52 -13.91
C HIS A 153 -6.70 4.18 -14.39
N ILE A 154 -6.88 4.24 -15.70
CA ILE A 154 -7.98 4.97 -16.33
C ILE A 154 -8.98 3.98 -16.89
N MET A 155 -10.22 4.04 -16.39
CA MET A 155 -11.33 3.23 -16.89
C MET A 155 -12.09 3.99 -17.97
N VAL A 156 -12.46 3.30 -19.05
CA VAL A 156 -13.07 3.91 -20.23
C VAL A 156 -14.38 3.21 -20.58
N LYS A 157 -15.46 3.98 -20.69
CA LYS A 157 -16.71 3.51 -21.29
C LYS A 157 -16.83 4.00 -22.72
N LYS A 158 -17.22 3.08 -23.59
CA LYS A 158 -17.47 3.33 -25.01
C LYS A 158 -18.74 4.17 -25.19
N ALA A 159 -18.75 5.04 -26.19
CA ALA A 159 -19.95 5.71 -26.66
C ALA A 159 -21.03 4.70 -27.11
N ASP A 160 -22.29 4.99 -26.75
CA ASP A 160 -23.42 4.11 -27.06
C ASP A 160 -23.59 3.94 -28.59
N ALA A 161 -23.31 5.01 -29.35
CA ALA A 161 -23.41 5.02 -30.81
C ALA A 161 -22.21 4.37 -31.54
N SER A 162 -21.07 4.13 -30.86
CA SER A 162 -19.90 3.51 -31.47
C SER A 162 -20.01 1.99 -31.50
N SER A 163 -19.56 1.34 -32.57
CA SER A 163 -19.33 -0.12 -32.52
C SER A 163 -18.12 -0.45 -31.64
N VAL A 164 -18.03 -1.72 -31.20
CA VAL A 164 -16.89 -2.21 -30.41
C VAL A 164 -15.60 -2.15 -31.25
N GLU A 165 -15.68 -2.49 -32.53
CA GLU A 165 -14.54 -2.49 -33.45
C GLU A 165 -14.00 -1.07 -33.64
N ALA A 166 -14.86 -0.10 -33.94
CA ALA A 166 -14.45 1.29 -34.13
C ALA A 166 -13.85 1.90 -32.86
N PHE A 167 -14.40 1.55 -31.69
CA PHE A 167 -13.83 1.95 -30.41
C PHE A 167 -12.45 1.36 -30.17
N ARG A 168 -12.28 0.05 -30.42
CA ARG A 168 -10.99 -0.64 -30.27
C ARG A 168 -9.95 -0.09 -31.25
N GLU A 169 -10.33 0.18 -32.49
CA GLU A 169 -9.48 0.85 -33.49
C GLU A 169 -9.06 2.25 -33.04
N TYR A 170 -9.98 3.06 -32.52
CA TYR A 170 -9.66 4.37 -31.97
C TYR A 170 -8.66 4.26 -30.81
N MET A 171 -8.94 3.41 -29.81
CA MET A 171 -8.08 3.24 -28.64
C MET A 171 -6.66 2.77 -28.99
N THR A 172 -6.50 1.97 -30.06
CA THR A 172 -5.22 1.37 -30.43
C THR A 172 -4.45 2.18 -31.49
N ASN A 173 -5.11 2.57 -32.58
CA ASN A 173 -4.48 3.15 -33.75
C ASN A 173 -4.45 4.67 -33.72
N SER A 174 -5.31 5.30 -32.91
CA SER A 174 -5.34 6.76 -32.73
C SER A 174 -4.79 7.13 -31.35
N PHE A 175 -5.50 6.77 -30.28
CA PHE A 175 -5.17 7.17 -28.91
C PHE A 175 -3.80 6.63 -28.46
N ALA A 176 -3.64 5.30 -28.39
CA ALA A 176 -2.37 4.71 -27.97
C ALA A 176 -1.20 5.09 -28.89
N ALA A 177 -1.43 5.14 -30.21
CA ALA A 177 -0.41 5.48 -31.19
C ALA A 177 0.14 6.90 -31.02
N ALA A 178 -0.72 7.87 -30.66
CA ALA A 178 -0.32 9.24 -30.36
C ALA A 178 0.33 9.36 -28.98
N VAL A 179 -0.28 8.79 -27.93
CA VAL A 179 0.22 8.84 -26.54
C VAL A 179 1.68 8.40 -26.43
N VAL A 180 2.05 7.31 -27.12
CA VAL A 180 3.38 6.70 -27.00
C VAL A 180 4.49 7.46 -27.73
N GLN A 181 4.13 8.46 -28.57
CA GLN A 181 5.11 9.36 -29.16
C GLN A 181 5.66 10.35 -28.13
N SER A 182 4.92 10.61 -27.06
CA SER A 182 5.32 11.59 -26.06
C SER A 182 6.52 11.09 -25.23
N ASP A 183 7.51 11.96 -25.10
CA ASP A 183 8.69 11.72 -24.28
C ASP A 183 8.43 11.83 -22.77
N SER A 184 7.31 12.44 -22.40
CA SER A 184 6.85 12.63 -21.01
C SER A 184 6.19 11.37 -20.43
N VAL A 185 5.62 10.52 -21.27
CA VAL A 185 4.94 9.28 -20.87
C VAL A 185 5.99 8.22 -20.55
N LEU A 186 6.08 7.79 -19.29
CA LEU A 186 6.98 6.71 -18.88
C LEU A 186 6.43 5.35 -19.25
N LYS A 187 5.14 5.12 -19.02
CA LYS A 187 4.50 3.83 -19.29
C LYS A 187 3.13 4.05 -19.88
N PHE A 188 2.76 3.23 -20.85
CA PHE A 188 1.40 3.12 -21.34
C PHE A 188 1.06 1.65 -21.61
N ARG A 189 0.06 1.13 -20.91
CA ARG A 189 -0.46 -0.23 -21.08
C ARG A 189 -1.97 -0.16 -21.25
N LEU A 190 -2.48 -0.74 -22.34
CA LEU A 190 -3.89 -0.70 -22.71
C LEU A 190 -4.50 -2.10 -22.60
N HIS A 191 -5.71 -2.15 -22.06
CA HIS A 191 -6.56 -3.32 -21.95
C HIS A 191 -7.89 -3.05 -22.64
N LEU A 192 -8.24 -3.85 -23.64
CA LEU A 192 -9.54 -3.87 -24.28
C LEU A 192 -10.32 -5.05 -23.72
N PHE A 193 -11.42 -4.77 -23.04
CA PHE A 193 -12.17 -5.80 -22.35
C PHE A 193 -13.14 -6.52 -23.31
N GLU A 194 -13.33 -7.81 -23.06
CA GLU A 194 -14.49 -8.55 -23.54
C GLU A 194 -15.72 -8.23 -22.68
N GLU A 195 -16.89 -8.66 -23.12
CA GLU A 195 -18.11 -8.55 -22.33
C GLU A 195 -17.95 -9.20 -20.95
N VAL A 196 -18.50 -8.54 -19.93
CA VAL A 196 -18.41 -9.03 -18.55
C VAL A 196 -19.21 -10.32 -18.43
N ASP A 197 -18.55 -11.36 -17.93
CA ASP A 197 -19.19 -12.61 -17.58
C ASP A 197 -19.95 -12.48 -16.26
N ASN A 198 -21.22 -12.08 -16.37
CA ASN A 198 -22.15 -11.96 -15.25
C ASN A 198 -22.75 -13.30 -14.78
N SER A 199 -22.24 -14.45 -15.27
CA SER A 199 -22.74 -15.78 -14.85
C SER A 199 -22.15 -16.27 -13.53
N ARG A 200 -21.19 -15.53 -12.95
CA ARG A 200 -20.55 -15.88 -11.68
C ARG A 200 -21.55 -15.74 -10.53
N PRO A 201 -21.77 -16.78 -9.72
CA PRO A 201 -22.64 -16.67 -8.56
C PRO A 201 -21.99 -15.74 -7.53
N ASP A 202 -22.81 -14.90 -6.89
CA ASP A 202 -22.36 -14.12 -5.74
C ASP A 202 -21.81 -15.07 -4.66
N ALA A 203 -20.63 -14.75 -4.14
CA ALA A 203 -20.00 -15.52 -3.07
C ALA A 203 -20.06 -14.72 -1.77
N ALA A 204 -20.80 -15.25 -0.78
CA ALA A 204 -20.74 -14.81 0.62
C ALA A 204 -20.78 -13.27 0.82
N GLU A 205 -21.78 -12.59 0.23
CA GLU A 205 -22.01 -11.13 0.29
C GLU A 205 -21.09 -10.26 -0.58
N VAL A 206 -20.20 -10.85 -1.38
CA VAL A 206 -19.43 -10.12 -2.39
C VAL A 206 -20.22 -10.08 -3.69
N VAL A 207 -20.43 -8.87 -4.22
CA VAL A 207 -21.12 -8.68 -5.51
C VAL A 207 -20.15 -8.94 -6.66
N HIS A 208 -20.50 -9.87 -7.54
CA HIS A 208 -19.73 -10.18 -8.76
C HIS A 208 -20.43 -9.76 -10.06
N TYR A 209 -21.62 -9.17 -9.94
CA TYR A 209 -22.42 -8.65 -11.04
C TYR A 209 -22.21 -7.14 -11.25
N GLU A 210 -22.11 -6.72 -12.51
CA GLU A 210 -22.16 -5.31 -12.90
C GLU A 210 -23.18 -5.12 -14.04
N PRO A 211 -24.18 -4.24 -13.88
CA PRO A 211 -25.15 -3.99 -14.93
C PRO A 211 -24.48 -3.29 -16.13
N PRO A 212 -24.98 -3.53 -17.37
CA PRO A 212 -24.30 -3.10 -18.60
C PRO A 212 -23.91 -1.62 -18.65
N GLU A 213 -24.73 -0.72 -18.12
CA GLU A 213 -24.48 0.73 -18.07
C GLU A 213 -23.31 1.14 -17.16
N LYS A 214 -22.92 0.26 -16.24
CA LYS A 214 -21.76 0.44 -15.35
C LYS A 214 -20.50 -0.27 -15.85
N GLN A 215 -20.59 -1.12 -16.87
CA GLN A 215 -19.45 -1.87 -17.38
C GLN A 215 -18.50 -0.97 -18.18
N TYR A 216 -17.19 -1.17 -17.96
CA TYR A 216 -16.13 -0.56 -18.75
C TYR A 216 -15.79 -1.42 -19.98
N GLN A 217 -15.37 -0.79 -21.08
CA GLN A 217 -14.95 -1.48 -22.30
C GLN A 217 -13.44 -1.46 -22.51
N ALA A 218 -12.73 -0.58 -21.80
CA ALA A 218 -11.28 -0.58 -21.75
C ALA A 218 -10.76 -0.04 -20.42
N ALA A 219 -9.50 -0.34 -20.14
CA ALA A 219 -8.70 0.32 -19.13
C ALA A 219 -7.31 0.61 -19.67
N PHE A 220 -6.64 1.65 -19.16
CA PHE A 220 -5.21 1.82 -19.41
C PHE A 220 -4.45 2.30 -18.18
N GLU A 221 -3.24 1.79 -18.00
CA GLU A 221 -2.24 2.31 -17.07
C GLU A 221 -1.39 3.34 -17.81
N ILE A 222 -1.24 4.52 -17.24
CA ILE A 222 -0.36 5.57 -17.75
C ILE A 222 0.50 6.14 -16.63
N ALA A 223 1.79 6.34 -16.91
CA ALA A 223 2.75 6.80 -15.93
C ALA A 223 3.56 8.01 -16.39
N PHE A 224 3.89 8.89 -15.46
CA PHE A 224 4.72 10.08 -15.65
C PHE A 224 5.78 10.16 -14.56
N GLN A 225 6.89 10.86 -14.85
CA GLN A 225 7.96 11.05 -13.87
C GLN A 225 7.51 11.90 -12.68
N ASN A 226 6.68 12.91 -12.94
CA ASN A 226 6.15 13.86 -11.97
C ASN A 226 5.00 14.67 -12.63
N TYR A 227 4.35 15.56 -11.87
CA TYR A 227 3.23 16.35 -12.37
C TYR A 227 3.63 17.30 -13.50
N LEU A 228 4.87 17.80 -13.53
CA LEU A 228 5.32 18.66 -14.62
C LEU A 228 5.36 17.91 -15.96
N GLU A 229 5.86 16.67 -15.97
CA GLU A 229 5.85 15.85 -17.20
C GLU A 229 4.42 15.46 -17.61
N MET A 230 3.52 15.25 -16.64
CA MET A 230 2.10 15.01 -16.92
C MET A 230 1.43 16.22 -17.59
N GLU A 231 1.60 17.43 -17.04
CA GLU A 231 1.04 18.65 -17.63
C GLU A 231 1.65 18.96 -19.00
N LYS A 232 2.96 18.72 -19.18
CA LYS A 232 3.60 18.83 -20.51
C LYS A 232 2.98 17.90 -21.53
N PHE A 233 2.59 16.69 -21.12
CA PHE A 233 1.89 15.76 -22.02
C PHE A 233 0.51 16.30 -22.37
N PHE A 234 -0.27 16.79 -21.42
CA PHE A 234 -1.60 17.35 -21.70
C PHE A 234 -1.56 18.60 -22.59
N ASP A 235 -0.49 19.40 -22.52
CA ASP A 235 -0.27 20.57 -23.38
C ASP A 235 0.37 20.23 -24.74
N SER A 236 0.58 18.94 -25.05
CA SER A 236 1.34 18.51 -26.23
C SER A 236 0.49 18.25 -27.47
N GLU A 237 1.13 18.35 -28.66
CA GLU A 237 0.49 18.00 -29.94
C GLU A 237 0.07 16.52 -29.97
N GLU A 238 0.83 15.63 -29.32
CA GLU A 238 0.50 14.22 -29.20
C GLU A 238 -0.80 13.99 -28.43
N TYR A 239 -1.02 14.70 -27.32
CA TYR A 239 -2.28 14.59 -26.58
C TYR A 239 -3.44 15.19 -27.37
N ALA A 240 -3.26 16.36 -28.00
CA ALA A 240 -4.25 16.96 -28.88
C ALA A 240 -4.68 15.99 -30.00
N ALA A 241 -3.72 15.33 -30.65
CA ALA A 241 -3.98 14.30 -31.66
C ALA A 241 -4.65 13.06 -31.08
N ALA A 242 -4.29 12.65 -29.86
CA ALA A 242 -4.92 11.51 -29.19
C ALA A 242 -6.41 11.76 -28.93
N VAL A 243 -6.82 13.01 -28.71
CA VAL A 243 -8.17 13.36 -28.27
C VAL A 243 -9.06 14.06 -29.31
N GLU A 244 -8.55 14.36 -30.51
CA GLU A 244 -9.22 15.14 -31.57
C GLU A 244 -10.67 14.70 -31.85
N ASP A 245 -10.97 13.42 -31.73
CA ASP A 245 -12.29 12.82 -31.98
C ASP A 245 -12.81 11.94 -30.85
N GLN A 246 -12.25 12.07 -29.64
CA GLN A 246 -12.46 11.12 -28.55
C GLN A 246 -13.94 10.93 -28.19
N ALA A 247 -14.72 12.02 -28.16
CA ALA A 247 -16.14 11.99 -27.80
C ALA A 247 -17.02 11.18 -28.77
N LYS A 248 -16.56 10.89 -29.99
CA LYS A 248 -17.27 9.99 -30.92
C LYS A 248 -17.23 8.53 -30.46
N TYR A 249 -16.18 8.15 -29.72
CA TYR A 249 -15.88 6.77 -29.36
C TYR A 249 -15.98 6.51 -27.87
N VAL A 250 -15.77 7.53 -27.03
CA VAL A 250 -15.72 7.44 -25.57
C VAL A 250 -16.86 8.25 -24.98
N LYS A 251 -17.61 7.64 -24.06
CA LYS A 251 -18.68 8.28 -23.28
C LYS A 251 -18.19 8.77 -21.92
N GLN A 252 -17.32 8.00 -21.26
CA GLN A 252 -16.91 8.26 -19.89
C GLN A 252 -15.45 7.87 -19.68
N ILE A 253 -14.74 8.70 -18.91
CA ILE A 253 -13.39 8.44 -18.42
C ILE A 253 -13.39 8.59 -16.90
N SER A 254 -12.86 7.59 -16.19
CA SER A 254 -12.68 7.63 -14.73
C SER A 254 -11.23 7.37 -14.37
N SER A 255 -10.59 8.30 -13.67
CA SER A 255 -9.15 8.27 -13.37
C SER A 255 -8.85 7.91 -11.92
N PHE A 256 -8.08 6.86 -11.69
CA PHE A 256 -7.73 6.39 -10.35
C PHE A 256 -6.22 6.47 -10.11
N PRO A 257 -5.73 7.36 -9.23
CA PRO A 257 -4.30 7.45 -8.91
C PRO A 257 -3.81 6.20 -8.16
N GLU A 258 -2.66 5.67 -8.56
CA GLU A 258 -2.01 4.55 -7.86
C GLU A 258 -1.28 5.05 -6.60
N ARG A 259 -1.60 4.47 -5.44
CA ARG A 259 -0.82 4.63 -4.21
C ARG A 259 0.43 3.76 -4.23
N THR A 260 0.25 2.47 -4.50
CA THR A 260 1.29 1.43 -4.48
C THR A 260 0.93 0.27 -5.40
N ALA A 261 1.95 -0.40 -5.93
CA ALA A 261 1.80 -1.65 -6.66
C ALA A 261 2.59 -2.78 -5.97
N ASN A 262 1.96 -3.95 -5.82
CA ASN A 262 2.57 -5.13 -5.22
C ASN A 262 2.51 -6.32 -6.18
N THR A 263 3.67 -6.90 -6.49
CA THR A 263 3.81 -7.99 -7.46
C THR A 263 4.03 -9.30 -6.74
N PHE A 264 3.15 -10.29 -6.97
CA PHE A 264 3.20 -11.57 -6.28
C PHE A 264 3.65 -12.72 -7.19
N VAL A 265 3.42 -12.57 -8.50
CA VAL A 265 3.94 -13.47 -9.53
C VAL A 265 4.50 -12.63 -10.66
N TYR A 266 5.69 -12.98 -11.15
CA TYR A 266 6.35 -12.28 -12.26
C TYR A 266 7.17 -13.26 -13.11
N ASP A 267 7.06 -13.17 -14.43
CA ASP A 267 7.66 -14.13 -15.40
C ASP A 267 7.41 -15.60 -15.02
N SER A 268 6.16 -15.91 -14.67
CA SER A 268 5.71 -17.24 -14.21
C SER A 268 6.41 -17.78 -12.95
N LYS A 269 7.03 -16.90 -12.16
CA LYS A 269 7.69 -17.23 -10.89
C LYS A 269 7.03 -16.46 -9.75
N ILE A 270 6.82 -17.13 -8.63
CA ILE A 270 6.34 -16.50 -7.41
C ILE A 270 7.42 -15.57 -6.84
N THR A 271 7.08 -14.29 -6.64
CA THR A 271 8.02 -13.30 -6.08
C THR A 271 8.22 -13.53 -4.58
N LEU A 272 9.14 -12.80 -3.96
CA LEU A 272 9.30 -12.85 -2.50
C LEU A 272 8.01 -12.44 -1.77
N ALA A 273 7.29 -11.45 -2.29
CA ALA A 273 5.98 -11.02 -1.77
C ALA A 273 4.91 -12.12 -1.95
N GLY A 274 4.90 -12.80 -3.10
CA GLY A 274 4.08 -14.00 -3.34
C GLY A 274 4.33 -15.10 -2.31
N GLN A 275 5.59 -15.37 -2.01
CA GLN A 275 5.97 -16.43 -1.08
C GLN A 275 5.61 -16.08 0.36
N ARG A 276 5.80 -14.82 0.81
CA ARG A 276 5.85 -14.50 2.24
C ARG A 276 4.98 -13.34 2.71
N SER A 277 4.20 -12.70 1.84
CA SER A 277 3.59 -11.36 1.99
C SER A 277 4.47 -10.21 1.53
N SER A 278 3.81 -9.15 1.06
CA SER A 278 4.47 -7.89 0.68
C SER A 278 5.28 -7.29 1.82
N LYS A 279 4.73 -7.22 3.05
CA LYS A 279 5.42 -6.62 4.19
C LYS A 279 6.66 -7.41 4.62
N VAL A 280 6.59 -8.73 4.62
CA VAL A 280 7.76 -9.57 4.96
C VAL A 280 8.82 -9.45 3.87
N ALA A 281 8.43 -9.34 2.60
CA ALA A 281 9.37 -9.09 1.51
C ALA A 281 10.08 -7.73 1.64
N GLU A 282 9.38 -6.67 2.06
CA GLU A 282 9.98 -5.38 2.40
C GLU A 282 11.04 -5.54 3.48
N LEU A 283 10.71 -6.18 4.61
CA LEU A 283 11.63 -6.37 5.73
C LEU A 283 12.90 -7.13 5.32
N ILE A 284 12.76 -8.20 4.52
CA ILE A 284 13.90 -8.98 4.03
C ILE A 284 14.82 -8.12 3.16
N THR A 285 14.24 -7.32 2.25
CA THR A 285 15.00 -6.43 1.37
C THR A 285 15.68 -5.31 2.15
N GLU A 286 14.96 -4.67 3.07
CA GLU A 286 15.44 -3.53 3.85
C GLU A 286 16.68 -3.88 4.69
N VAL A 287 16.68 -5.04 5.36
CA VAL A 287 17.82 -5.48 6.19
C VAL A 287 18.86 -6.29 5.40
N GLY A 288 18.60 -6.60 4.12
CA GLY A 288 19.48 -7.42 3.29
C GLY A 288 19.62 -8.87 3.77
N ALA A 289 18.53 -9.49 4.26
CA ALA A 289 18.52 -10.84 4.84
C ALA A 289 18.66 -11.95 3.77
N THR A 290 19.83 -12.05 3.14
CA THR A 290 20.13 -13.00 2.06
C THR A 290 19.91 -14.46 2.44
N ASN A 291 20.05 -14.82 3.72
CA ASN A 291 19.74 -16.17 4.21
C ASN A 291 18.27 -16.56 4.01
N GLN A 292 17.34 -15.59 3.99
CA GLN A 292 15.92 -15.86 3.74
C GLN A 292 15.61 -16.25 2.29
N LEU A 293 16.57 -16.07 1.38
CA LEU A 293 16.48 -16.43 -0.04
C LEU A 293 17.12 -17.79 -0.34
N GLN A 294 17.72 -18.46 0.65
CA GLN A 294 18.33 -19.79 0.48
C GLN A 294 17.25 -20.85 0.26
N GLU A 295 17.58 -21.82 -0.60
CA GLU A 295 16.63 -22.84 -1.08
C GLU A 295 16.02 -23.68 0.04
N ASP A 296 16.80 -24.00 1.07
CA ASP A 296 16.35 -24.76 2.23
C ASP A 296 15.30 -24.00 3.05
N ILE A 297 15.51 -22.70 3.30
CA ILE A 297 14.53 -21.84 3.97
C ILE A 297 13.30 -21.64 3.09
N VAL A 298 13.48 -21.37 1.79
CA VAL A 298 12.35 -21.19 0.86
C VAL A 298 11.49 -22.46 0.78
N SER A 299 12.12 -23.63 0.67
CA SER A 299 11.44 -24.93 0.66
C SER A 299 10.68 -25.20 1.95
N LEU A 300 11.30 -24.88 3.10
CA LEU A 300 10.67 -24.98 4.41
C LEU A 300 9.42 -24.10 4.50
N MET A 301 9.51 -22.84 4.10
CA MET A 301 8.41 -21.88 4.15
C MET A 301 7.28 -22.20 3.16
N ASN A 302 7.61 -22.83 2.04
CA ASN A 302 6.64 -23.24 1.02
C ASN A 302 6.06 -24.65 1.28
N GLY A 303 6.44 -25.31 2.37
CA GLY A 303 5.94 -26.65 2.71
C GLY A 303 6.38 -27.74 1.73
N GLN A 304 7.46 -27.51 0.97
CA GLN A 304 8.00 -28.45 -0.04
C GLN A 304 9.04 -29.42 0.53
N VAL A 305 9.15 -29.51 1.86
CA VAL A 305 10.12 -30.40 2.51
C VAL A 305 9.71 -31.86 2.29
N SER A 306 10.32 -32.48 1.28
CA SER A 306 10.67 -33.90 1.38
C SER A 306 11.53 -34.03 2.64
N LEU A 307 10.98 -34.73 3.63
CA LEU A 307 11.59 -35.10 4.90
C LEU A 307 13.10 -34.86 4.93
N LEU A 308 13.56 -33.96 5.81
CA LEU A 308 14.94 -33.93 6.30
C LEU A 308 15.24 -35.25 7.06
N ASN A 309 15.22 -36.36 6.34
CA ASN A 309 15.73 -37.66 6.73
C ASN A 309 16.96 -37.94 5.87
N GLY A 310 18.03 -37.22 6.17
CA GLY A 310 19.38 -37.54 5.73
C GLY A 310 20.11 -38.29 6.83
N ASN A 311 20.06 -39.62 6.79
CA ASN A 311 21.05 -40.51 7.40
C ASN A 311 22.46 -40.13 6.90
N GLY A 312 23.11 -39.18 7.56
CA GLY A 312 24.52 -38.87 7.38
C GLY A 312 25.38 -39.82 8.21
N LYS A 313 25.80 -40.93 7.61
CA LYS A 313 26.79 -41.86 8.18
C LYS A 313 27.96 -41.12 8.79
N GLN A 314 28.29 -41.49 10.04
CA GLN A 314 29.62 -41.32 10.62
C GLN A 314 30.69 -41.73 9.60
N LYS A 315 31.54 -40.78 9.22
CA LYS A 315 32.91 -41.08 8.78
C LYS A 315 33.86 -40.43 9.76
N ASN A 316 34.52 -41.30 10.53
CA ASN A 316 35.67 -40.99 11.36
C ASN A 316 36.73 -40.25 10.53
N GLY A 317 36.99 -38.99 10.89
CA GLY A 317 38.16 -38.23 10.48
C GLY A 317 38.60 -37.39 11.67
N LYS A 318 39.75 -37.75 12.27
CA LYS A 318 40.33 -37.13 13.47
C LYS A 318 40.38 -35.60 13.34
N SER A 319 39.75 -34.88 14.26
CA SER A 319 40.06 -33.47 14.51
C SER A 319 41.11 -33.39 15.63
N SER A 320 42.22 -32.73 15.31
CA SER A 320 43.21 -32.25 16.26
C SER A 320 43.22 -30.72 16.20
N SER A 321 43.57 -30.08 17.32
CA SER A 321 43.86 -28.65 17.55
C SER A 321 42.65 -27.69 17.43
N SER A 322 42.05 -27.25 18.55
CA SER A 322 42.43 -26.10 19.41
C SER A 322 42.16 -24.74 18.76
N PHE A 323 41.03 -24.12 19.10
CA PHE A 323 40.78 -22.70 18.86
C PHE A 323 41.50 -21.85 19.92
N PRO A 324 42.20 -20.76 19.56
CA PRO A 324 42.74 -19.84 20.55
C PRO A 324 41.63 -18.93 21.11
N GLU A 325 41.71 -18.64 22.41
CA GLU A 325 40.93 -17.63 23.10
C GLU A 325 41.08 -16.25 22.42
N ALA A 326 39.95 -15.60 22.11
CA ALA A 326 39.94 -14.24 21.63
C ALA A 326 40.31 -13.28 22.77
N LYS A 327 41.39 -12.51 22.55
CA LYS A 327 41.82 -11.43 23.45
C LYS A 327 40.77 -10.34 23.52
N VAL A 328 40.35 -10.02 24.73
CA VAL A 328 39.63 -8.79 25.09
C VAL A 328 40.57 -7.60 24.85
N PHE A 329 40.15 -6.67 24.00
CA PHE A 329 40.76 -5.34 23.89
C PHE A 329 39.91 -4.33 24.66
N ASP A 330 40.52 -3.76 25.69
CA ASP A 330 40.00 -2.68 26.52
C ASP A 330 40.23 -1.35 25.76
N ILE A 331 39.16 -0.61 25.46
CA ILE A 331 39.26 0.76 24.95
C ILE A 331 38.43 1.67 25.83
N THR A 332 39.11 2.27 26.81
CA THR A 332 38.61 3.34 27.66
C THR A 332 38.63 4.67 26.89
N THR A 333 37.42 5.14 26.56
CA THR A 333 36.94 6.54 26.42
C THR A 333 37.93 7.67 26.06
N LYS A 334 37.65 8.29 24.90
CA LYS A 334 37.60 9.76 24.78
C LYS A 334 36.19 10.14 24.30
N LYS A 335 35.53 10.98 25.09
CA LYS A 335 34.13 11.39 24.96
C LYS A 335 34.01 12.47 23.88
N GLU A 336 33.76 12.07 22.64
CA GLU A 336 33.13 12.93 21.63
C GLU A 336 31.72 12.40 21.39
N ARG A 337 30.74 13.31 21.38
CA ARG A 337 29.30 13.00 21.28
C ARG A 337 29.02 12.60 19.83
N ILE A 338 29.26 11.33 19.49
CA ILE A 338 28.85 10.75 18.21
C ILE A 338 27.34 10.52 18.32
N MET A 339 26.55 11.28 17.56
CA MET A 339 25.16 10.90 17.32
C MET A 339 25.18 9.59 16.53
N LEU A 340 24.79 8.49 17.16
CA LEU A 340 24.46 7.27 16.44
C LEU A 340 23.27 7.58 15.54
N GLU A 341 23.43 7.46 14.22
CA GLU A 341 22.31 7.51 13.28
C GLU A 341 21.29 6.43 13.70
N LYS A 342 20.10 6.87 14.09
CA LYS A 342 18.97 5.97 14.39
C LYS A 342 18.35 5.53 13.08
N PHE A 343 18.07 4.23 12.97
CA PHE A 343 17.31 3.70 11.84
C PHE A 343 15.87 4.25 11.88
N PRO A 344 15.31 4.68 10.74
CA PRO A 344 13.93 5.13 10.66
C PRO A 344 12.96 4.10 11.27
N GLY A 345 12.08 4.56 12.17
CA GLY A 345 11.05 3.74 12.80
C GLY A 345 11.41 3.20 14.19
N THR A 346 12.67 3.32 14.63
CA THR A 346 13.09 2.91 15.98
C THR A 346 12.51 3.83 17.07
N ALA A 347 12.41 5.14 16.80
CA ALA A 347 11.78 6.08 17.71
C ALA A 347 10.25 5.92 17.71
N SER A 348 9.66 5.64 16.54
CA SER A 348 8.24 5.31 16.39
C SER A 348 7.84 4.04 17.17
N ASP A 349 8.65 2.98 17.13
CA ASP A 349 8.44 1.78 17.96
C ASP A 349 8.50 2.08 19.47
N LEU A 350 9.42 2.94 19.89
CA LEU A 350 9.53 3.38 21.28
C LEU A 350 8.23 4.07 21.76
N VAL A 351 7.61 4.88 20.89
CA VAL A 351 6.32 5.55 21.15
C VAL A 351 5.19 4.55 21.28
N LEU A 352 5.08 3.58 20.38
CA LEU A 352 4.05 2.53 20.45
C LEU A 352 4.15 1.72 21.74
N ARG A 353 5.39 1.36 22.15
CA ARG A 353 5.63 0.66 23.41
C ARG A 353 5.26 1.50 24.64
N LEU A 354 5.46 2.83 24.58
CA LEU A 354 5.02 3.72 25.65
C LEU A 354 3.50 3.79 25.76
N PHE A 355 2.78 3.95 24.64
CA PHE A 355 1.31 3.95 24.65
C PHE A 355 0.76 2.63 25.19
N ALA A 356 1.33 1.49 24.81
CA ALA A 356 0.93 0.20 25.36
C ALA A 356 1.07 0.13 26.89
N ARG A 357 2.09 0.75 27.50
CA ARG A 357 2.21 0.86 28.96
C ARG A 357 1.14 1.77 29.57
N GLY A 358 0.83 2.88 28.91
CA GLY A 358 -0.26 3.77 29.32
C GLY A 358 -1.61 3.07 29.33
N GLU A 359 -1.91 2.33 28.26
CA GLU A 359 -3.14 1.55 28.10
C GLU A 359 -3.25 0.38 29.09
N SER A 360 -2.11 -0.20 29.52
CA SER A 360 -2.09 -1.22 30.56
C SER A 360 -2.09 -0.65 31.99
N ALA A 361 -2.26 0.67 32.17
CA ALA A 361 -2.17 1.37 33.44
C ALA A 361 -0.85 1.11 34.23
N ASP A 362 0.22 0.77 33.52
CA ASP A 362 1.53 0.43 34.10
C ASP A 362 2.38 1.70 34.24
N SER A 363 2.10 2.47 35.30
CA SER A 363 2.78 3.76 35.54
C SER A 363 4.26 3.58 35.90
N GLU A 364 4.65 2.42 36.42
CA GLU A 364 6.05 2.11 36.73
C GLU A 364 6.84 1.82 35.45
N GLY A 365 6.33 0.91 34.60
CA GLY A 365 6.91 0.63 33.30
C GLY A 365 6.88 1.83 32.36
N PHE A 366 5.87 2.71 32.45
CA PHE A 366 5.79 3.95 31.68
C PHE A 366 6.98 4.88 31.97
N CYS A 367 7.42 4.99 33.22
CA CYS A 367 8.52 5.88 33.62
C CYS A 367 9.89 5.41 33.13
N GLU A 368 10.05 4.12 32.84
CA GLU A 368 11.32 3.55 32.38
C GLU A 368 11.74 4.01 30.98
N PHE A 369 10.76 4.46 30.19
CA PHE A 369 10.99 5.02 28.86
C PHE A 369 11.66 6.39 28.89
N PHE A 370 11.72 7.06 30.03
CA PHE A 370 12.27 8.41 30.16
C PHE A 370 13.75 8.39 30.57
N THR A 371 14.51 9.39 30.11
CA THR A 371 15.88 9.64 30.60
C THR A 371 15.87 10.02 32.08
N ASP A 372 17.05 10.13 32.70
CA ASP A 372 17.15 10.52 34.12
C ASP A 372 16.84 12.01 34.35
N THR A 373 16.82 12.81 33.27
CA THR A 373 16.46 14.23 33.27
C THR A 373 15.38 14.53 32.24
N PRO A 374 14.16 14.01 32.41
CA PRO A 374 13.10 14.14 31.41
C PRO A 374 12.37 15.47 31.49
N VAL A 375 11.69 15.82 30.41
CA VAL A 375 10.69 16.90 30.35
C VAL A 375 9.37 16.30 29.90
N TYR A 376 8.44 16.12 30.83
CA TYR A 376 7.11 15.60 30.53
C TYR A 376 6.04 16.65 30.82
N GLN A 377 5.14 16.87 29.87
CA GLN A 377 4.02 17.79 30.04
C GLN A 377 2.73 17.19 29.47
N PHE A 378 1.74 16.99 30.34
CA PHE A 378 0.39 16.60 29.96
C PHE A 378 -0.48 17.83 29.78
N GLY A 379 -0.91 18.15 28.56
CA GLY A 379 -1.72 19.35 28.26
C GLY A 379 -1.11 20.64 28.83
N ASN A 380 -1.94 21.39 29.56
CA ASN A 380 -1.55 22.62 30.24
C ASN A 380 -1.18 22.40 31.73
N PHE A 381 -0.97 21.16 32.18
CA PHE A 381 -0.53 20.88 33.56
C PHE A 381 0.95 21.22 33.76
N GLU A 382 1.40 21.22 35.03
CA GLU A 382 2.78 21.51 35.40
C GLU A 382 3.76 20.53 34.74
N ILE A 383 4.92 21.06 34.34
CA ILE A 383 5.99 20.26 33.72
C ILE A 383 6.64 19.38 34.79
N CYS A 384 6.75 18.10 34.49
CA CYS A 384 7.47 17.12 35.30
C CYS A 384 8.93 17.03 34.83
N PHE A 385 9.87 17.21 35.76
CA PHE A 385 11.32 17.19 35.50
C PHE A 385 12.04 15.94 36.02
N ASP A 386 11.30 15.00 36.60
CA ASP A 386 11.84 13.74 37.12
C ASP A 386 10.83 12.59 36.97
N LYS A 387 11.32 11.34 36.96
CA LYS A 387 10.49 10.13 36.80
C LYS A 387 9.44 9.98 37.90
N ALA A 388 9.72 10.45 39.12
CA ALA A 388 8.76 10.34 40.22
C ALA A 388 7.57 11.28 40.02
N ALA A 389 7.79 12.48 39.47
CA ALA A 389 6.75 13.43 39.08
C ALA A 389 5.91 12.89 37.92
N ILE A 390 6.56 12.30 36.90
CA ILE A 390 5.88 11.62 35.79
C ILE A 390 4.99 10.50 36.32
N LYS A 391 5.51 9.65 37.21
CA LYS A 391 4.74 8.56 37.83
C LYS A 391 3.52 9.08 38.57
N ARG A 392 3.68 10.13 39.40
CA ARG A 392 2.54 10.75 40.11
C ARG A 392 1.49 11.28 39.15
N SER A 393 1.91 11.89 38.03
CA SER A 393 0.99 12.37 37.00
C SER A 393 0.23 11.20 36.34
N ALA A 394 0.94 10.14 35.96
CA ALA A 394 0.34 8.94 35.35
C ALA A 394 -0.60 8.20 36.32
N ASP A 395 -0.19 8.00 37.58
CA ASP A 395 -1.02 7.40 38.63
C ASP A 395 -2.31 8.23 38.85
N ASN A 396 -2.17 9.56 38.90
CA ASN A 396 -3.31 10.47 39.05
C ASN A 396 -4.28 10.37 37.87
N PHE A 397 -3.78 10.31 36.64
CA PHE A 397 -4.60 10.09 35.46
C PHE A 397 -5.31 8.72 35.51
N ASN A 398 -4.57 7.64 35.78
CA ASN A 398 -5.11 6.28 35.89
C ASN A 398 -6.15 6.15 37.02
N SER A 399 -6.06 6.97 38.06
CA SER A 399 -7.07 7.00 39.13
C SER A 399 -8.44 7.52 38.67
N GLN A 400 -8.52 8.25 37.55
CA GLN A 400 -9.73 8.90 37.05
C GLN A 400 -10.42 8.12 35.92
N VAL A 401 -9.69 7.21 35.27
CA VAL A 401 -10.18 6.41 34.14
C VAL A 401 -10.24 4.92 34.50
N LEU A 402 -11.06 4.17 33.78
CA LEU A 402 -11.10 2.72 33.74
C LEU A 402 -10.16 2.17 32.66
N ALA A 403 -10.09 2.87 31.53
CA ALA A 403 -9.24 2.53 30.40
C ALA A 403 -8.91 3.79 29.59
N VAL A 404 -7.79 3.73 28.91
CA VAL A 404 -7.37 4.68 27.87
C VAL A 404 -7.03 3.89 26.61
N TYR A 405 -7.29 4.47 25.44
CA TYR A 405 -6.90 3.92 24.14
C TYR A 405 -6.46 5.04 23.20
N HIS A 406 -5.37 4.82 22.48
CA HIS A 406 -4.83 5.77 21.51
C HIS A 406 -5.12 5.26 20.09
N GLU A 407 -5.98 5.98 19.34
CA GLU A 407 -6.21 5.74 17.93
C GLU A 407 -5.29 6.65 17.11
N ILE A 408 -4.11 6.14 16.74
CA ILE A 408 -3.11 6.87 15.96
C ILE A 408 -3.64 7.06 14.54
N LYS A 409 -3.76 8.32 14.11
CA LYS A 409 -4.09 8.70 12.74
C LYS A 409 -2.85 8.69 11.86
N THR A 410 -1.77 9.26 12.38
CA THR A 410 -0.51 9.38 11.67
C THR A 410 0.62 9.66 12.66
N MET A 411 1.82 9.20 12.31
CA MET A 411 3.03 9.34 13.10
C MET A 411 4.20 9.63 12.18
N TRP A 412 4.97 10.67 12.50
CA TRP A 412 6.11 11.11 11.71
C TRP A 412 7.36 11.16 12.55
N GLU A 413 8.45 10.62 12.02
CA GLU A 413 9.77 10.65 12.62
C GLU A 413 10.66 11.61 11.84
N VAL A 414 11.20 12.62 12.51
CA VAL A 414 12.06 13.66 11.93
C VAL A 414 13.30 13.82 12.81
N GLY A 415 14.37 13.13 12.46
CA GLY A 415 15.58 13.05 13.28
C GLY A 415 15.29 12.42 14.64
N ASP A 416 15.59 13.12 15.72
CA ASP A 416 15.33 12.67 17.09
C ASP A 416 13.94 13.05 17.63
N VAL A 417 13.02 13.46 16.75
CA VAL A 417 11.68 13.93 17.14
C VAL A 417 10.61 13.05 16.50
N VAL A 418 9.62 12.63 17.29
CA VAL A 418 8.42 11.94 16.79
C VAL A 418 7.20 12.81 17.03
N PHE A 419 6.41 13.01 15.98
CA PHE A 419 5.11 13.68 16.03
C PHE A 419 4.02 12.63 15.87
N VAL A 420 3.00 12.68 16.71
CA VAL A 420 1.87 11.75 16.62
C VAL A 420 0.58 12.56 16.59
N GLU A 421 -0.24 12.36 15.57
CA GLU A 421 -1.62 12.82 15.53
C GLU A 421 -2.54 11.64 15.84
N MET A 422 -3.46 11.81 16.79
CA MET A 422 -4.32 10.73 17.25
C MET A 422 -5.64 11.24 17.83
N ASP A 423 -6.64 10.36 17.90
CA ASP A 423 -7.76 10.51 18.83
C ASP A 423 -7.52 9.64 20.06
N VAL A 424 -7.71 10.18 21.25
CA VAL A 424 -7.54 9.44 22.52
C VAL A 424 -8.89 9.27 23.20
N TYR A 425 -9.20 8.03 23.55
CA TYR A 425 -10.45 7.63 24.17
C TYR A 425 -10.24 7.32 25.64
N TYR A 426 -11.07 7.90 26.51
CA TYR A 426 -11.09 7.66 27.94
C TYR A 426 -12.43 7.05 28.34
N TRP A 427 -12.40 5.89 28.98
CA TRP A 427 -13.56 5.34 29.69
C TRP A 427 -13.44 5.77 31.13
N ARG A 428 -14.34 6.63 31.62
CA ARG A 428 -14.29 7.12 33.00
C ARG A 428 -15.01 6.17 33.96
N LYS A 429 -14.70 6.30 35.24
CA LYS A 429 -15.31 5.50 36.31
C LYS A 429 -16.81 5.76 36.51
N ASP A 430 -17.31 6.89 36.03
CA ASP A 430 -18.74 7.23 36.01
C ASP A 430 -19.50 6.63 34.81
N GLY A 431 -18.81 5.87 33.95
CA GLY A 431 -19.38 5.26 32.74
C GLY A 431 -19.40 6.18 31.51
N SER A 432 -18.98 7.45 31.65
CA SER A 432 -18.85 8.34 30.49
C SER A 432 -17.64 7.98 29.63
N ILE A 433 -17.77 8.16 28.31
CA ILE A 433 -16.68 8.00 27.35
C ILE A 433 -16.35 9.38 26.80
N VAL A 434 -15.06 9.70 26.74
CA VAL A 434 -14.57 10.94 26.13
C VAL A 434 -13.55 10.63 25.05
N ALA A 435 -13.74 11.24 23.89
CA ALA A 435 -12.78 11.21 22.78
C ALA A 435 -12.20 12.62 22.61
N LEU A 436 -10.89 12.74 22.57
CA LEU A 436 -10.18 14.00 22.37
C LEU A 436 -9.17 13.86 21.24
N PRO A 437 -9.14 14.79 20.27
CA PRO A 437 -8.02 14.86 19.34
C PRO A 437 -6.78 15.39 20.07
N CYS A 438 -5.68 14.67 19.91
CA CYS A 438 -4.39 14.92 20.55
C CYS A 438 -3.26 14.96 19.52
N CYS A 439 -2.24 15.76 19.83
CA CYS A 439 -0.97 15.76 19.15
C CYS A 439 0.16 15.64 20.17
N ASP A 440 0.92 14.56 20.08
CA ASP A 440 2.06 14.34 20.97
C ASP A 440 3.37 14.63 20.24
N ILE A 441 4.29 15.25 20.96
CA ILE A 441 5.64 15.56 20.49
C ILE A 441 6.63 14.89 21.42
N PHE A 442 7.39 13.94 20.88
CA PHE A 442 8.44 13.22 21.59
C PHE A 442 9.80 13.70 21.12
N ARG A 443 10.75 13.89 22.04
CA ARG A 443 12.19 13.98 21.71
C ARG A 443 12.92 12.82 22.33
N VAL A 444 13.74 12.15 21.53
CA VAL A 444 14.42 10.90 21.91
C VAL A 444 15.92 11.15 22.08
N GLU A 445 16.47 10.76 23.22
CA GLU A 445 17.92 10.71 23.46
C GLU A 445 18.32 9.24 23.68
N GLY A 446 19.13 8.68 22.77
CA GLY A 446 19.43 7.25 22.77
C GLY A 446 18.17 6.40 22.56
N ASP A 447 17.90 5.48 23.48
CA ASP A 447 16.75 4.57 23.49
C ASP A 447 15.62 5.04 24.43
N LYS A 448 15.65 6.30 24.87
CA LYS A 448 14.71 6.87 25.84
C LYS A 448 14.17 8.25 25.42
N PHE A 449 13.04 8.64 25.97
CA PHE A 449 12.47 9.97 25.81
C PHE A 449 13.17 10.97 26.73
N LEU A 450 13.78 11.98 26.11
CA LEU A 450 14.21 13.20 26.78
C LEU A 450 13.00 14.10 27.06
N GLU A 451 12.05 14.16 26.12
CA GLU A 451 10.88 15.04 26.23
C GLU A 451 9.62 14.36 25.69
N LEU A 452 8.49 14.58 26.36
CA LEU A 452 7.14 14.30 25.87
C LEU A 452 6.22 15.47 26.18
N ARG A 453 5.65 16.08 25.14
CA ARG A 453 4.56 17.05 25.26
C ARG A 453 3.29 16.47 24.65
N ILE A 454 2.23 16.42 25.46
CA ILE A 454 0.92 15.92 25.06
C ILE A 454 0.02 17.14 24.88
N LEU A 455 -0.31 17.47 23.64
CA LEU A 455 -1.20 18.59 23.31
C LEU A 455 -2.57 18.03 22.99
N TRP A 456 -3.62 18.59 23.56
CA TRP A 456 -4.99 18.17 23.27
C TRP A 456 -5.90 19.39 23.18
N THR A 457 -6.92 19.30 22.34
CA THR A 457 -7.90 20.39 22.21
C THR A 457 -9.13 20.11 23.08
N SER A 458 -9.54 21.11 23.86
CA SER A 458 -10.72 21.03 24.73
C SER A 458 -12.03 21.42 24.01
N ILE A 459 -11.98 21.71 22.71
CA ILE A 459 -13.12 22.23 21.93
C ILE A 459 -14.31 21.24 21.89
N PRO A 460 -14.13 19.91 21.81
CA PRO A 460 -15.24 18.95 21.96
C PRO A 460 -15.81 18.91 23.39
N TYR A 461 -15.00 19.25 24.41
CA TYR A 461 -15.39 19.18 25.82
C TYR A 461 -16.24 20.40 26.26
N LEU A 462 -16.00 21.57 25.66
CA LEU A 462 -16.79 22.78 25.94
C LEU A 462 -18.15 22.78 25.22
N THR A 463 -18.24 22.15 24.04
CA THR A 463 -19.48 22.12 23.24
C THR A 463 -20.53 21.13 23.74
N GLN A 464 -20.16 20.15 24.55
CA GLN A 464 -21.12 19.25 25.21
C GLN A 464 -21.82 19.86 26.45
N LYS A 465 -21.40 21.04 26.93
CA LYS A 465 -22.03 21.71 28.08
C LYS A 465 -22.73 23.04 27.77
N SER A 466 -22.67 23.57 26.55
CA SER A 466 -23.45 24.75 26.20
C SER A 466 -23.75 24.84 24.72
N LEU A 467 -25.01 24.59 24.37
CA LEU A 467 -25.63 25.11 23.17
C LEU A 467 -25.55 26.64 23.18
N PHE A 468 -25.03 27.18 22.07
CA PHE A 468 -25.14 28.56 21.57
C PHE A 468 -24.36 29.71 22.24
N GLN A 469 -23.91 30.59 21.32
CA GLN A 469 -23.21 31.88 21.47
C GLN A 469 -21.70 31.71 21.72
N ILE A 470 -20.83 32.13 20.81
CA ILE A 470 -20.64 33.53 20.43
C ILE A 470 -20.10 33.60 18.99
N HIS A 471 -20.77 34.38 18.16
CA HIS A 471 -20.25 34.96 16.92
C HIS A 471 -19.26 36.09 17.27
N LEU A 472 -18.52 36.59 16.27
CA LEU A 472 -17.64 37.78 16.23
C LEU A 472 -16.16 37.40 16.37
N ARG A 473 -15.23 37.89 15.53
CA ARG A 473 -15.27 38.89 14.46
C ARG A 473 -13.98 38.79 13.66
#